data_AF-A0A7Y6YCK4-F1
#
_entry.id   AF-A0A7Y6YCK4-F1
#
_cell.length_a   1.000
_cell.length_b   1.000
_cell.length_c   1.000
_cell.angle_alpha   90.00
_cell.angle_beta   90.00
_cell.angle_gamma   90.00
#
_symmetry.space_group_name_H-M   'P 1'
#
loop_
_entity.id
_entity.type
_entity.pdbx_description
1 polymer ?
#
loop_
_entity_poly.entity_id
_entity_poly.type
_entity_poly.pdbx_seq_one_letter_code
_entity_poly.pdbx_strand_id
1 'polypeptide(L)'
;MLRFFLLSITLLTGCASTVVIENEPLEQKSAAGSYSLKEVYGNRSQTGVSLVLAFSGGGARAAALAYGVMLELRDTAIVVDGQGRQLIDDVKVISSVSGGSFTAAYYGLFGDALFSRFEEEVLERDLETEITDRVLSLSHLLSSNSRGEAAAQIYSEFIFGERTFADMRKKSAPLILINAS
;
A
#
# COMPACT_ATOMS: atom_id res chain seq x y z
N MET A 1 -49.79 -4.29 -3.60
CA MET A 1 -49.13 -3.13 -2.95
C MET A 1 -48.50 -3.49 -1.60
N LEU A 2 -49.21 -4.16 -0.68
CA LEU A 2 -48.68 -4.52 0.65
C LEU A 2 -47.41 -5.43 0.62
N ARG A 3 -47.31 -6.38 -0.32
CA ARG A 3 -46.12 -7.24 -0.49
C ARG A 3 -44.86 -6.48 -0.94
N PHE A 4 -44.99 -5.50 -1.82
CA PHE A 4 -43.86 -4.66 -2.24
C PHE A 4 -43.41 -3.73 -1.12
N PHE A 5 -44.34 -3.27 -0.28
CA PHE A 5 -44.04 -2.43 0.87
C PHE A 5 -43.26 -3.20 1.96
N LEU A 6 -43.62 -4.46 2.24
CA LEU A 6 -42.88 -5.32 3.18
C LEU A 6 -41.47 -5.67 2.71
N LEU A 7 -41.28 -5.89 1.39
CA LEU A 7 -39.94 -6.13 0.81
C LEU A 7 -39.06 -4.86 0.91
N SER A 8 -39.66 -3.68 0.73
CA SER A 8 -38.96 -2.40 0.87
C SER A 8 -38.54 -2.12 2.32
N ILE A 9 -39.35 -2.49 3.31
CA ILE A 9 -39.04 -2.33 4.74
C ILE A 9 -37.92 -3.28 5.19
N THR A 10 -37.86 -4.50 4.63
CA THR A 10 -36.76 -5.44 4.92
C THR A 10 -35.43 -5.04 4.28
N LEU A 11 -35.46 -4.32 3.15
CA LEU A 11 -34.26 -3.72 2.55
C LEU A 11 -33.73 -2.50 3.31
N LEU A 12 -34.52 -1.89 4.20
CA LEU A 12 -34.18 -0.69 4.98
C LEU A 12 -33.55 -1.00 6.36
N THR A 13 -33.54 -2.26 6.80
CA THR A 13 -32.80 -2.66 8.00
C THR A 13 -31.34 -2.89 7.64
N GLY A 14 -30.61 -1.81 7.37
CA GLY A 14 -29.17 -1.85 7.18
C GLY A 14 -28.51 -2.35 8.46
N CYS A 15 -27.90 -3.55 8.40
CA CYS A 15 -27.04 -4.03 9.47
C CYS A 15 -25.86 -3.06 9.62
N ALA A 16 -25.87 -2.26 10.69
CA ALA A 16 -24.72 -1.44 11.04
C ALA A 16 -23.60 -2.38 11.48
N SER A 17 -22.54 -2.52 10.67
CA SER A 17 -21.34 -3.26 11.06
C SER A 17 -20.67 -2.51 12.22
N THR A 18 -20.51 -3.17 13.36
CA THR A 18 -19.73 -2.62 14.47
C THR A 18 -18.26 -2.69 14.10
N VAL A 19 -17.62 -1.54 13.83
CA VAL A 19 -16.17 -1.47 13.59
C VAL A 19 -15.46 -1.75 14.91
N VAL A 20 -14.63 -2.80 14.93
CA VAL A 20 -13.68 -3.04 16.02
C VAL A 20 -12.43 -2.22 15.70
N ILE A 21 -12.10 -1.27 16.57
CA ILE A 21 -10.85 -0.51 16.46
C ILE A 21 -9.79 -1.27 17.26
N GLU A 22 -8.84 -1.89 16.58
CA GLU A 22 -7.73 -2.64 17.21
C GLU A 22 -6.51 -1.77 17.53
N ASN A 23 -6.64 -0.43 17.47
CA ASN A 23 -5.57 0.50 17.80
C ASN A 23 -5.37 0.56 19.32
N GLU A 24 -4.70 -0.45 19.88
CA GLU A 24 -4.24 -0.42 21.26
C GLU A 24 -3.12 0.61 21.46
N PRO A 25 -3.12 1.36 22.57
CA PRO A 25 -2.04 2.30 22.87
C PRO A 25 -0.68 1.59 22.89
N LEU A 26 0.31 2.17 22.22
CA LEU A 26 1.68 1.67 22.31
C LEU A 26 2.24 1.95 23.71
N GLU A 27 2.61 0.91 24.45
CA GLU A 27 3.49 1.06 25.61
C GLU A 27 4.84 1.62 25.13
N GLN A 28 5.32 2.69 25.79
CA GLN A 28 6.50 3.50 25.45
C GLN A 28 7.50 2.87 24.45
N LYS A 29 7.52 3.39 23.23
CA LYS A 29 8.42 2.96 22.16
C LYS A 29 9.86 3.40 22.46
N SER A 30 10.82 2.46 22.43
CA SER A 30 12.25 2.79 22.41
C SER A 30 12.57 3.63 21.17
N ALA A 31 13.33 4.72 21.32
CA ALA A 31 13.66 5.65 20.22
C ALA A 31 14.63 5.08 19.17
N ALA A 32 15.24 3.92 19.43
CA ALA A 32 16.19 3.29 18.52
C ALA A 32 15.47 2.54 17.39
N GLY A 33 15.71 2.92 16.13
CA GLY A 33 15.16 2.24 14.96
C GLY A 33 13.71 2.62 14.61
N SER A 34 13.32 3.86 14.88
CA SER A 34 11.99 4.38 14.50
C SER A 34 11.80 4.43 12.97
N TYR A 35 10.63 4.02 12.49
CA TYR A 35 10.22 4.22 11.10
C TYR A 35 9.90 5.72 10.89
N SER A 36 10.93 6.51 10.58
CA SER A 36 10.81 7.97 10.52
C SER A 36 11.77 8.60 9.51
N LEU A 37 11.42 9.82 9.07
CA LEU A 37 12.29 10.65 8.23
C LEU A 37 13.64 10.94 8.91
N LYS A 38 13.64 11.14 10.23
CA LYS A 38 14.85 11.42 10.99
C LYS A 38 15.87 10.28 10.91
N GLU A 39 15.39 9.04 10.93
CA GLU A 39 16.24 7.85 10.79
C GLU A 39 16.87 7.79 9.39
N VAL A 40 16.08 8.05 8.34
CA VAL A 40 16.51 7.97 6.93
C VAL A 40 17.56 9.03 6.61
N TYR A 41 17.35 10.26 7.05
CA TYR A 41 18.28 11.37 6.79
C TYR A 41 19.41 11.48 7.83
N GLY A 42 19.26 10.87 9.02
CA GLY A 42 20.28 10.86 10.07
C GLY A 42 21.36 9.78 9.89
N ASN A 43 21.03 8.65 9.25
CA ASN A 43 21.93 7.50 9.11
C ASN A 43 22.46 7.25 7.68
N ARG A 44 22.04 8.05 6.68
CA ARG A 44 22.49 7.89 5.28
C ARG A 44 23.51 8.97 4.91
N SER A 45 24.62 8.54 4.32
CA SER A 45 25.61 9.46 3.72
C SER A 45 24.89 10.30 2.66
N GLN A 46 24.96 11.62 2.79
CA GLN A 46 24.36 12.56 1.85
C GLN A 46 25.20 12.59 0.56
N THR A 47 25.03 11.57 -0.28
CA THR A 47 25.49 11.61 -1.67
C THR A 47 24.63 12.59 -2.45
N GLY A 48 25.21 13.32 -3.41
CA GLY A 48 24.73 14.60 -3.94
C GLY A 48 23.34 14.67 -4.60
N VAL A 49 22.61 13.56 -4.71
CA VAL A 49 21.22 13.51 -5.24
C VAL A 49 20.32 12.78 -4.24
N SER A 50 19.19 13.39 -3.90
CA SER A 50 18.16 12.78 -3.06
C SER A 50 16.80 13.02 -3.70
N LEU A 51 16.13 11.94 -4.09
CA LEU A 51 14.81 11.99 -4.71
C LEU A 51 13.72 11.61 -3.71
N VAL A 52 12.66 12.41 -3.68
CA VAL A 52 11.42 12.15 -2.94
C VAL A 52 10.31 12.01 -3.96
N LEU A 53 9.62 10.87 -3.93
CA LEU A 53 8.48 10.60 -4.81
C LEU A 53 7.18 10.84 -4.07
N ALA A 54 6.17 11.32 -4.80
CA ALA A 54 4.82 11.50 -4.30
C ALA A 54 3.83 10.86 -5.30
N PHE A 55 3.31 9.69 -4.95
CA PHE A 55 2.33 8.95 -5.75
C PHE A 55 0.91 9.27 -5.30
N SER A 56 0.08 9.68 -6.25
CA SER A 56 -1.31 10.03 -6.01
C SER A 56 -2.24 8.81 -5.92
N GLY A 57 -3.48 9.07 -5.54
CA GLY A 57 -4.57 8.09 -5.61
C GLY A 57 -5.19 8.01 -7.00
N GLY A 58 -6.01 6.99 -7.22
CA GLY A 58 -6.69 6.77 -8.51
C GLY A 58 -6.81 5.30 -8.93
N GLY A 59 -6.85 4.38 -7.96
CA GLY A 59 -6.96 2.94 -8.19
C GLY A 59 -5.83 2.37 -9.06
N ALA A 60 -6.17 1.38 -9.88
CA ALA A 60 -5.21 0.68 -10.76
C ALA A 60 -4.47 1.62 -11.71
N ARG A 61 -5.11 2.70 -12.20
CA ARG A 61 -4.44 3.69 -13.08
C ARG A 61 -3.29 4.40 -12.38
N ALA A 62 -3.49 4.78 -11.11
CA ALA A 62 -2.43 5.43 -10.34
C ALA A 62 -1.31 4.45 -9.99
N ALA A 63 -1.66 3.19 -9.68
CA ALA A 63 -0.68 2.13 -9.46
C ALA A 63 0.19 1.87 -10.71
N ALA A 64 -0.43 1.76 -11.88
CA ALA A 64 0.25 1.57 -13.16
C ALA A 64 1.16 2.75 -13.53
N LEU A 65 0.70 4.00 -13.34
CA LEU A 65 1.54 5.18 -13.57
C LEU A 65 2.74 5.19 -12.62
N ALA A 66 2.53 4.94 -11.33
CA ALA A 66 3.61 4.87 -10.35
C ALA A 66 4.61 3.76 -10.72
N TYR A 67 4.12 2.60 -11.18
CA TYR A 67 4.96 1.49 -11.63
C TYR A 67 5.81 1.86 -12.86
N GLY A 68 5.21 2.51 -13.85
CA GLY A 68 5.93 3.04 -15.02
C GLY A 68 7.03 4.04 -14.65
N VAL A 69 6.76 4.94 -13.69
CA VAL A 69 7.78 5.85 -13.16
C VAL A 69 8.93 5.07 -12.52
N MET A 70 8.64 4.05 -11.72
CA MET A 70 9.68 3.21 -11.09
C MET A 70 10.53 2.47 -12.12
N LEU A 71 9.93 1.97 -13.21
CA LEU A 71 10.64 1.34 -14.33
C LEU A 71 11.64 2.32 -14.97
N GLU A 72 11.18 3.53 -15.29
CA GLU A 72 12.04 4.56 -15.91
C GLU A 72 13.18 4.98 -14.97
N LEU A 73 12.91 5.14 -13.67
CA LEU A 73 13.94 5.47 -12.68
C LEU A 73 15.00 4.38 -12.56
N ARG A 74 14.61 3.10 -12.68
CA ARG A 74 15.53 1.96 -12.69
C ARG A 74 16.40 1.95 -13.95
N ASP A 75 15.80 2.23 -15.11
CA ASP A 75 16.49 2.15 -16.40
C ASP A 75 17.34 3.41 -16.71
N THR A 76 17.11 4.50 -15.97
CA THR A 76 17.89 5.73 -16.08
C THR A 76 19.24 5.61 -15.35
N ALA A 77 20.32 5.50 -16.12
CA ALA A 77 21.69 5.56 -15.59
C ALA A 77 22.15 7.02 -15.42
N ILE A 78 22.78 7.32 -14.29
CA ILE A 78 23.37 8.62 -13.97
C ILE A 78 24.80 8.47 -13.44
N VAL A 79 25.57 9.57 -13.45
CA VAL A 79 26.89 9.64 -12.82
C VAL A 79 26.85 10.70 -11.74
N VAL A 80 27.13 10.31 -10.50
CA VAL A 80 27.21 11.20 -9.33
C VAL A 80 28.56 10.97 -8.67
N ASP A 81 29.32 12.04 -8.41
CA ASP A 81 30.67 11.98 -7.82
C ASP A 81 31.63 11.01 -8.54
N GLY A 82 31.49 10.89 -9.86
CA GLY A 82 32.30 10.00 -10.70
C GLY A 82 31.92 8.51 -10.62
N GLN A 83 30.86 8.14 -9.89
CA GLN A 83 30.34 6.78 -9.81
C GLN A 83 29.04 6.64 -10.62
N GLY A 84 28.98 5.63 -11.48
CA GLY A 84 27.77 5.28 -12.23
C GLY A 84 26.78 4.50 -11.36
N ARG A 85 25.50 4.85 -11.42
CA ARG A 85 24.41 4.21 -10.68
C ARG A 85 23.06 4.43 -11.37
N GLN A 86 22.02 3.71 -10.92
CA GLN A 86 20.66 3.93 -11.41
C GLN A 86 20.01 5.07 -10.63
N LEU A 87 19.17 5.88 -11.28
CA LEU A 87 18.51 7.02 -10.64
C LEU A 87 17.58 6.57 -9.50
N ILE A 88 17.00 5.37 -9.59
CA ILE A 88 16.19 4.78 -8.52
C ILE A 88 16.95 4.62 -7.19
N ASP A 89 18.27 4.45 -7.22
CA ASP A 89 19.09 4.30 -6.01
C ASP A 89 19.05 5.60 -5.16
N ASP A 90 18.71 6.74 -5.77
CA ASP A 90 18.58 8.03 -5.12
C ASP A 90 17.20 8.30 -4.55
N VAL A 91 16.23 7.42 -4.77
CA VAL A 91 14.93 7.50 -4.11
C VAL A 91 15.10 7.20 -2.61
N LYS A 92 14.89 8.22 -1.76
CA LYS A 92 15.00 8.09 -0.30
C LYS A 92 13.66 7.97 0.39
N VAL A 93 12.63 8.59 -0.19
CA VAL A 93 11.27 8.60 0.36
C VAL A 93 10.26 8.46 -0.77
N ILE A 94 9.23 7.64 -0.55
CA ILE A 94 8.04 7.55 -1.40
C ILE A 94 6.84 7.85 -0.53
N SER A 95 6.23 9.02 -0.72
CA SER A 95 4.91 9.34 -0.16
C SER A 95 3.82 8.88 -1.11
N SER A 96 2.75 8.30 -0.59
CA SER A 96 1.72 7.67 -1.41
C SER A 96 0.33 7.75 -0.78
N VAL A 97 -0.72 7.62 -1.59
CA VAL A 97 -2.11 7.50 -1.14
C VAL A 97 -2.90 6.59 -2.08
N SER A 98 -3.84 5.80 -1.53
CA SER A 98 -4.77 4.95 -2.29
C SER A 98 -4.04 4.07 -3.34
N GLY A 99 -4.42 4.10 -4.62
CA GLY A 99 -3.85 3.28 -5.68
C GLY A 99 -2.33 3.34 -5.81
N GLY A 100 -1.73 4.53 -5.69
CA GLY A 100 -0.26 4.68 -5.73
C GLY A 100 0.46 3.99 -4.55
N SER A 101 -0.25 3.73 -3.45
CA SER A 101 0.29 3.01 -2.30
C SER A 101 0.58 1.54 -2.60
N PHE A 102 -0.09 0.91 -3.57
CA PHE A 102 0.22 -0.47 -3.94
C PHE A 102 1.63 -0.59 -4.49
N THR A 103 2.00 0.23 -5.46
CA THR A 103 3.36 0.26 -6.03
C THR A 103 4.40 0.60 -4.97
N ALA A 104 4.12 1.61 -4.13
CA ALA A 104 5.03 2.04 -3.08
C ALA A 104 5.25 0.94 -2.02
N ALA A 105 4.17 0.33 -1.51
CA ALA A 105 4.23 -0.73 -0.52
C ALA A 105 4.89 -2.00 -1.08
N TYR A 106 4.55 -2.38 -2.32
CA TYR A 106 5.13 -3.54 -2.98
C TYR A 106 6.65 -3.36 -3.15
N TYR A 107 7.10 -2.18 -3.58
CA TYR A 107 8.54 -1.89 -3.65
C TYR A 107 9.20 -1.92 -2.26
N GLY A 108 8.58 -1.32 -1.24
CA GLY A 108 9.10 -1.34 0.13
C GLY A 108 9.29 -2.75 0.69
N LEU A 109 8.35 -3.65 0.41
CA LEU A 109 8.35 -5.02 0.93
C LEU A 109 9.20 -5.97 0.09
N PHE A 110 9.13 -5.87 -1.23
CA PHE A 110 9.68 -6.85 -2.15
C PHE A 110 10.88 -6.35 -2.96
N GLY A 111 11.19 -5.05 -2.94
CA GLY A 111 12.33 -4.47 -3.65
C GLY A 111 12.22 -4.71 -5.16
N ASP A 112 13.29 -5.20 -5.78
CA ASP A 112 13.40 -5.40 -7.23
C ASP A 112 12.37 -6.39 -7.80
N ALA A 113 11.76 -7.22 -6.95
CA ALA A 113 10.63 -8.06 -7.36
C ALA A 113 9.45 -7.22 -7.91
N LEU A 114 9.35 -5.94 -7.55
CA LEU A 114 8.42 -4.99 -8.19
C LEU A 114 8.49 -5.10 -9.71
N PHE A 115 9.69 -5.17 -10.27
CA PHE A 115 9.93 -5.09 -11.71
C PHE A 115 9.68 -6.37 -12.50
N SER A 116 9.34 -7.45 -11.82
CA SER A 116 9.13 -8.77 -12.44
C SER A 116 7.79 -9.38 -12.08
N ARG A 117 7.17 -8.98 -10.96
CA ARG A 117 5.98 -9.63 -10.42
C ARG A 117 4.80 -8.69 -10.20
N PHE A 118 5.03 -7.38 -10.05
CA PHE A 118 3.98 -6.44 -9.69
C PHE A 118 2.87 -6.34 -10.74
N GLU A 119 3.24 -6.40 -12.02
CA GLU A 119 2.28 -6.31 -13.11
C GLU A 119 1.28 -7.48 -13.06
N GLU A 120 1.79 -8.72 -13.02
CA GLU A 120 0.97 -9.94 -12.93
C GLU A 120 0.19 -10.03 -11.60
N GLU A 121 0.86 -9.79 -10.46
CA GLU A 121 0.25 -10.00 -9.14
C GLU A 121 -0.73 -8.89 -8.73
N VAL A 122 -0.60 -7.68 -9.30
CA VAL A 122 -1.38 -6.52 -8.85
C VAL A 122 -2.10 -5.81 -10.00
N LEU A 123 -1.45 -5.50 -11.12
CA LEU A 123 -2.05 -4.69 -12.19
C LEU A 123 -3.00 -5.50 -13.08
N GLU A 124 -2.68 -6.76 -13.37
CA GLU A 124 -3.50 -7.66 -14.18
C GLU A 124 -4.58 -8.37 -13.36
N ARG A 125 -4.45 -8.39 -12.04
CA ARG A 125 -5.42 -9.03 -11.14
C ARG A 125 -6.64 -8.15 -10.93
N ASP A 126 -7.83 -8.73 -11.11
CA ASP A 126 -9.10 -8.04 -10.85
C ASP A 126 -9.44 -8.02 -9.35
N LEU A 127 -8.69 -7.21 -8.60
CA LEU A 127 -8.89 -7.02 -7.16
C LEU A 127 -10.25 -6.37 -6.84
N GLU A 128 -10.83 -5.60 -7.77
CA GLU A 128 -12.13 -4.96 -7.57
C GLU A 128 -13.24 -6.00 -7.49
N THR A 129 -13.24 -6.97 -8.40
CA THR A 129 -14.18 -8.10 -8.37
C THR A 129 -13.97 -8.97 -7.13
N GLU A 130 -12.72 -9.31 -6.79
CA GLU A 130 -12.40 -10.11 -5.59
C GLU A 130 -12.93 -9.46 -4.30
N ILE A 131 -12.74 -8.14 -4.15
CA ILE A 131 -13.26 -7.39 -3.00
C ILE A 131 -14.78 -7.33 -3.04
N THR A 132 -15.37 -7.09 -4.21
CA THR A 132 -16.82 -6.99 -4.37
C THR A 132 -17.50 -8.32 -4.02
N ASP A 133 -16.98 -9.43 -4.52
CA ASP A 133 -17.48 -10.76 -4.22
C ASP A 133 -17.33 -11.10 -2.73
N ARG A 134 -16.19 -10.74 -2.11
CA ARG A 134 -16.00 -10.90 -0.67
C ARG A 134 -17.03 -10.11 0.12
N VAL A 135 -17.25 -8.84 -0.22
CA VAL A 135 -18.20 -7.96 0.48
C VAL A 135 -19.65 -8.42 0.30
N LEU A 136 -20.00 -8.97 -0.86
CA LEU A 136 -21.35 -9.49 -1.14
C LEU A 136 -21.57 -10.92 -0.67
N SER A 137 -20.50 -11.62 -0.24
CA SER A 137 -20.60 -13.00 0.26
C SER A 137 -21.48 -13.09 1.51
N LEU A 138 -22.28 -14.15 1.61
CA LEU A 138 -23.14 -14.38 2.78
C LEU A 138 -22.33 -14.44 4.08
N SER A 139 -21.12 -15.01 4.04
CA SER A 139 -20.19 -15.03 5.17
C SER A 139 -19.80 -13.63 5.65
N HIS A 140 -19.56 -12.69 4.73
CA HIS A 140 -19.23 -11.31 5.10
C HIS A 140 -20.47 -10.57 5.60
N LEU A 141 -21.62 -10.72 4.91
CA LEU A 141 -22.89 -10.10 5.29
C LEU A 141 -23.40 -10.54 6.67
N LEU A 142 -23.07 -11.76 7.09
CA LEU A 142 -23.40 -12.29 8.42
C LEU A 142 -22.28 -12.04 9.46
N SER A 143 -21.17 -11.41 9.07
CA SER A 143 -20.06 -11.08 9.97
C SER A 143 -20.15 -9.64 10.49
N SER A 144 -19.30 -9.31 11.47
CA SER A 144 -19.07 -7.92 11.91
C SER A 144 -17.97 -7.20 11.13
N ASN A 145 -17.36 -7.84 10.13
CA ASN A 145 -16.23 -7.27 9.40
C ASN A 145 -16.68 -6.08 8.55
N SER A 146 -15.84 -5.04 8.51
CA SER A 146 -16.09 -3.89 7.64
C SER A 146 -15.69 -4.19 6.20
N ARG A 147 -16.14 -3.36 5.25
CA ARG A 147 -15.64 -3.40 3.86
C ARG A 147 -14.12 -3.19 3.77
N GLY A 148 -13.57 -2.37 4.66
CA GLY A 148 -12.12 -2.14 4.76
C GLY A 148 -11.38 -3.40 5.22
N GLU A 149 -11.97 -4.14 6.16
CA GLU A 149 -11.44 -5.41 6.65
C GLU A 149 -11.45 -6.48 5.54
N ALA A 150 -12.54 -6.56 4.78
CA ALA A 150 -12.60 -7.43 3.60
C ALA A 150 -11.51 -7.09 2.58
N ALA A 151 -11.31 -5.80 2.28
CA ALA A 151 -10.25 -5.36 1.38
C ALA A 151 -8.86 -5.70 1.92
N ALA A 152 -8.59 -5.47 3.20
CA ALA A 152 -7.32 -5.80 3.84
C ALA A 152 -7.01 -7.31 3.76
N GLN A 153 -8.02 -8.16 3.99
CA GLN A 153 -7.88 -9.61 3.85
C GLN A 153 -7.56 -10.03 2.42
N ILE A 154 -8.23 -9.47 1.42
CA ILE A 154 -7.93 -9.73 -0.01
C ILE A 154 -6.50 -9.29 -0.35
N TYR A 155 -6.05 -8.12 0.14
CA TYR A 155 -4.68 -7.67 -0.11
C TYR A 155 -3.64 -8.53 0.58
N SER A 156 -3.92 -9.03 1.80
CA SER A 156 -3.06 -10.00 2.47
C SER A 156 -3.01 -11.31 1.67
N GLU A 157 -4.15 -11.85 1.28
CA GLU A 157 -4.27 -13.13 0.58
C GLU A 157 -3.51 -13.15 -0.76
N PHE A 158 -3.62 -12.08 -1.55
CA PHE A 158 -3.12 -12.08 -2.93
C PHE A 158 -1.84 -11.28 -3.17
N ILE A 159 -1.50 -10.31 -2.32
CA ILE A 159 -0.42 -9.34 -2.63
C ILE A 159 0.67 -9.38 -1.55
N PHE A 160 0.30 -9.14 -0.31
CA PHE A 160 1.27 -8.81 0.75
C PHE A 160 1.59 -9.98 1.68
N GLY A 161 0.71 -10.98 1.77
CA GLY A 161 0.75 -11.99 2.82
C GLY A 161 0.75 -11.37 4.21
N GLU A 162 1.36 -12.07 5.16
CA GLU A 162 1.48 -11.64 6.57
C GLU A 162 2.53 -10.54 6.80
N ARG A 163 2.91 -9.77 5.77
CA ARG A 163 3.94 -8.72 5.87
C ARG A 163 3.39 -7.47 6.56
N THR A 164 4.26 -6.82 7.32
CA THR A 164 3.96 -5.62 8.11
C THR A 164 4.86 -4.45 7.72
N PHE A 165 4.56 -3.26 8.23
CA PHE A 165 5.47 -2.10 8.09
C PHE A 165 6.87 -2.35 8.67
N ALA A 166 7.02 -3.28 9.62
CA ALA A 166 8.33 -3.63 10.16
C ALA A 166 9.23 -4.31 9.09
N ASP A 167 8.63 -5.03 8.15
CA ASP A 167 9.34 -5.74 7.08
C ASP A 167 9.86 -4.81 5.98
N MET A 168 9.36 -3.57 5.91
CA MET A 168 9.85 -2.54 4.98
C MET A 168 11.20 -1.94 5.41
N ARG A 169 11.68 -2.20 6.64
CA ARG A 169 12.88 -1.57 7.24
C ARG A 169 14.21 -2.14 6.74
N LYS A 170 14.39 -2.28 5.42
CA LYS A 170 15.67 -2.68 4.83
C LYS A 170 16.62 -1.49 4.82
N LYS A 171 17.88 -1.69 5.23
CA LYS A 171 18.89 -0.62 5.42
C LYS A 171 19.08 0.28 4.19
N SER A 172 18.87 -0.26 2.98
CA SER A 172 18.99 0.43 1.69
C SER A 172 17.67 0.82 1.01
N ALA A 173 16.51 0.38 1.50
CA ALA A 173 15.21 0.68 0.86
C ALA A 173 14.73 2.11 1.15
N PRO A 174 13.95 2.76 0.26
CA PRO A 174 13.34 4.04 0.57
C PRO A 174 12.34 3.91 1.73
N LEU A 175 12.11 5.02 2.43
CA LEU A 175 11.01 5.12 3.39
C LEU A 175 9.68 5.24 2.64
N ILE A 176 8.75 4.32 2.91
CA ILE A 176 7.42 4.34 2.32
C ILE A 176 6.44 5.01 3.29
N LEU A 177 5.88 6.14 2.90
CA LEU A 177 4.84 6.84 3.64
C LEU A 177 3.50 6.56 2.97
N ILE A 178 2.63 5.83 3.65
CA ILE A 178 1.27 5.53 3.19
C ILE A 178 0.34 6.47 3.95
N ASN A 179 -0.29 7.40 3.24
CA ASN A 179 -1.19 8.37 3.83
C ASN A 179 -2.64 7.86 3.77
N ALA A 180 -3.41 8.17 4.82
CA ALA A 180 -4.85 7.95 4.92
C ALA A 180 -5.49 9.17 5.60
N SER A 181 -6.76 9.43 5.29
CA SER A 181 -7.56 10.57 5.81
C SER A 181 -8.90 10.10 6.32
#